data_AF-A0AAW2W1M4-F1
#
_entry.id   AF-A0AAW2W1M4-F1
#
_cell.length_a   1.000
_cell.length_b   1.000
_cell.length_c   1.000
_cell.angle_alpha   90.00
_cell.angle_beta   90.00
_cell.angle_gamma   90.00
#
_symmetry.space_group_name_H-M   'P 1'
#
loop_
_entity.id
_entity.type
_entity.pdbx_description
1 polymer ?
#
loop_
_entity_poly.entity_id
_entity_poly.type
_entity_poly.pdbx_seq_one_letter_code
_entity_poly.pdbx_strand_id
1 'polypeptide(L)'
;MKSQAQYVSNDPDYLNCSKKECKKYDESGECVLTTCGAALSFHVINIRTDIEFVLFGGGFQTPCILKRSLPLAFANPNNPLHGHISSTDSTGTSVCMYHPLTIHI
;
A
#
# COMPACT_ATOMS: atom_id res chain seq x y z
N MET A 1 -14.71 5.78 -5.15
CA MET A 1 -13.43 5.19 -4.71
C MET A 1 -13.69 3.71 -4.44
N LYS A 2 -13.27 2.80 -5.33
CA LYS A 2 -13.40 1.34 -5.11
C LYS A 2 -12.13 0.86 -4.42
N SER A 3 -12.18 0.55 -3.13
CA SER A 3 -11.11 -0.18 -2.45
C SER A 3 -11.13 -1.63 -2.93
N GLN A 4 -10.20 -2.03 -3.80
CA GLN A 4 -9.97 -3.43 -4.10
C GLN A 4 -9.16 -4.03 -2.94
N ALA A 5 -9.84 -4.62 -1.97
CA ALA A 5 -9.19 -5.54 -1.04
C ALA A 5 -8.89 -6.84 -1.80
N GLN A 6 -7.64 -7.26 -1.85
CA GLN A 6 -7.30 -8.58 -2.37
C GLN A 6 -7.71 -9.62 -1.32
N TYR A 7 -8.86 -10.24 -1.54
CA TYR A 7 -9.47 -11.19 -0.61
C TYR A 7 -8.89 -12.59 -0.87
N VAL A 8 -7.90 -12.98 -0.06
CA VAL A 8 -7.30 -14.33 -0.10
C VAL A 8 -8.21 -15.30 0.68
N SER A 9 -9.35 -15.65 0.11
CA SER A 9 -10.37 -16.44 0.81
C SER A 9 -10.51 -17.89 0.36
N ASN A 10 -9.97 -18.24 -0.80
CA ASN A 10 -10.20 -19.55 -1.40
C ASN A 10 -9.25 -20.65 -0.90
N ASP A 11 -8.34 -20.35 0.04
CA ASP A 11 -7.44 -21.35 0.60
C ASP A 11 -7.30 -21.18 2.13
N PRO A 12 -8.07 -21.94 2.94
CA PRO A 12 -7.95 -21.93 4.39
C PRO A 12 -6.58 -22.39 4.88
N ASP A 13 -5.82 -23.12 4.05
CA ASP A 13 -4.47 -23.58 4.35
C ASP A 13 -3.38 -22.57 3.95
N TYR A 14 -3.77 -21.40 3.43
CA TYR A 14 -2.80 -20.40 3.01
C TYR A 14 -2.00 -19.84 4.18
N LEU A 15 -2.67 -19.49 5.29
CA LEU A 15 -2.01 -18.89 6.45
C LEU A 15 -1.12 -19.87 7.22
N ASN A 16 -1.47 -21.16 7.22
CA ASN A 16 -0.70 -22.20 7.90
C ASN A 16 0.35 -22.86 7.00
N CYS A 17 0.42 -22.47 5.72
CA CYS A 17 1.33 -23.01 4.71
C CYS A 17 1.33 -24.54 4.56
N SER A 18 0.20 -25.21 4.84
CA SER A 18 0.17 -26.68 4.83
C SER A 18 0.44 -27.30 3.45
N LYS A 19 0.21 -26.54 2.37
CA LYS A 19 0.42 -26.98 0.97
C LYS A 19 1.69 -26.36 0.36
N LYS A 20 2.75 -26.21 1.16
CA LYS A 20 4.03 -25.67 0.68
C LYS A 20 4.70 -26.67 -0.27
N GLU A 21 5.02 -26.20 -1.46
CA GLU A 21 5.66 -26.94 -2.56
C GLU A 21 6.84 -26.12 -3.09
N CYS A 22 7.86 -26.79 -3.61
CA CYS A 22 8.95 -26.11 -4.30
C CYS A 22 8.65 -26.00 -5.80
N LYS A 23 8.66 -24.77 -6.33
CA LYS A 23 8.47 -24.49 -7.76
C LYS A 23 9.76 -24.43 -8.56
N LYS A 24 10.89 -24.08 -7.94
CA LYS A 24 12.19 -24.01 -8.62
C LYS A 24 13.32 -24.46 -7.71
N TYR A 25 14.23 -25.23 -8.28
CA TYR A 25 15.48 -25.65 -7.68
C TYR A 25 16.65 -24.99 -8.41
N ASP A 26 17.74 -24.73 -7.70
CA ASP A 26 19.00 -24.29 -8.32
C ASP A 26 19.88 -25.47 -8.76
N GLU A 27 21.05 -25.16 -9.31
CA GLU A 27 22.03 -26.16 -9.80
C GLU A 27 22.60 -27.03 -8.67
N SER A 28 22.58 -26.55 -7.43
CA SER A 28 22.93 -27.31 -6.22
C SER A 28 21.79 -28.17 -5.68
N GLY A 29 20.58 -28.10 -6.26
CA GLY A 29 19.40 -28.82 -5.81
C GLY A 29 18.68 -28.17 -4.63
N GLU A 30 19.04 -26.94 -4.24
CA GLU A 30 18.33 -26.20 -3.20
C GLU A 30 17.07 -25.53 -3.77
N CYS A 31 16.01 -25.49 -2.95
CA CYS A 31 14.76 -24.87 -3.35
C CYS A 31 14.85 -23.34 -3.27
N VAL A 32 14.82 -22.67 -4.42
CA VAL A 32 14.91 -21.20 -4.52
C VAL A 32 13.56 -20.50 -4.63
N LEU A 33 12.49 -21.23 -4.92
CA LEU A 33 11.14 -20.67 -4.99
C LEU A 33 10.12 -21.64 -4.41
N THR A 34 9.53 -21.32 -3.27
CA THR A 34 8.45 -22.10 -2.66
C THR A 34 7.09 -21.45 -2.87
N THR A 35 6.02 -22.25 -2.84
CA THR A 35 4.65 -21.78 -2.66
C THR A 35 4.43 -21.34 -1.20
N CYS A 36 3.23 -20.83 -0.89
CA CYS A 36 2.91 -20.13 0.37
C CYS A 36 3.54 -18.73 0.52
N GLY A 37 3.61 -17.98 -0.57
CA GLY A 37 3.94 -16.56 -0.56
C GLY A 37 3.06 -15.83 -1.57
N ALA A 38 2.69 -14.60 -1.27
CA ALA A 38 2.08 -13.68 -2.21
C ALA A 38 2.81 -12.34 -2.15
N ALA A 39 2.91 -11.69 -3.30
CA ALA A 39 3.43 -10.35 -3.42
C ALA A 39 2.30 -9.44 -3.90
N LEU A 40 2.20 -8.27 -3.28
CA LEU A 40 1.30 -7.20 -3.70
C LEU A 40 2.14 -5.98 -4.05
N SER A 41 1.83 -5.38 -5.19
CA SER A 41 2.48 -4.15 -5.65
C SER A 41 1.51 -2.99 -5.50
N PHE A 42 1.90 -1.98 -4.72
CA PHE A 42 1.13 -0.76 -4.52
C PHE A 42 1.88 0.42 -5.13
N HIS A 43 1.15 1.28 -5.83
CA HIS A 43 1.64 2.61 -6.16
C HIS A 43 1.22 3.57 -5.05
N VAL A 44 2.17 3.95 -4.22
CA VAL A 44 1.94 4.79 -3.03
C VAL A 44 2.25 6.24 -3.37
N ILE A 45 1.34 7.16 -3.01
CA ILE A 45 1.54 8.61 -3.15
C ILE A 45 1.96 9.21 -1.81
N ASN A 46 2.76 10.29 -1.85
CA ASN A 46 3.18 10.99 -0.63
C ASN A 46 1.96 11.62 0.06
N ILE A 47 1.68 11.20 1.29
CA ILE A 47 0.62 11.75 2.15
C ILE A 47 1.18 12.45 3.39
N ARG A 48 2.48 12.78 3.36
CA ARG A 48 3.26 13.46 4.41
C ARG A 48 3.49 12.65 5.69
N THR A 49 3.09 11.39 5.73
CA THR A 49 3.31 10.47 6.86
C THR A 49 3.90 9.15 6.39
N ASP A 50 4.55 8.43 7.30
CA ASP A 50 5.04 7.08 7.02
C ASP A 50 3.87 6.13 6.72
N ILE A 51 4.15 5.11 5.92
CA ILE A 51 3.19 4.08 5.52
C ILE A 51 3.58 2.74 6.12
N GLU A 52 2.59 2.04 6.68
CA GLU A 52 2.74 0.67 7.19
C GLU A 52 1.71 -0.23 6.53
N PHE A 53 2.12 -1.44 6.15
CA PHE A 53 1.23 -2.46 5.63
C PHE A 53 0.88 -3.45 6.74
N VAL A 54 -0.41 -3.68 6.91
CA VAL A 54 -0.93 -4.59 7.94
C VAL A 54 -1.71 -5.71 7.27
N LEU A 55 -1.32 -6.95 7.58
CA LEU A 55 -2.05 -8.14 7.15
C LEU A 55 -3.12 -8.46 8.18
N PHE A 56 -4.38 -8.45 7.75
CA PHE A 56 -5.53 -8.78 8.58
C PHE A 56 -6.12 -10.16 8.23
N GLY A 57 -6.55 -10.89 9.25
CA GLY A 57 -7.47 -12.03 9.17
C GLY A 57 -8.86 -11.66 9.73
N GLY A 58 -9.80 -12.60 9.72
CA GLY A 58 -11.13 -12.42 10.34
C GLY A 58 -12.11 -11.51 9.57
N GLY A 59 -11.71 -10.99 8.41
CA GLY A 59 -12.55 -10.13 7.56
C GLY A 59 -12.72 -8.70 8.10
N PHE A 60 -13.54 -7.91 7.42
CA PHE A 60 -13.75 -6.48 7.78
C PHE A 60 -14.62 -6.26 9.01
N GLN A 61 -15.54 -7.18 9.32
CA GLN A 61 -16.41 -7.05 10.50
C GLN A 61 -15.66 -7.32 11.81
N THR A 62 -14.75 -8.29 11.79
CA THR A 62 -13.98 -8.71 12.98
C THR A 62 -12.49 -8.82 12.61
N PRO A 63 -11.82 -7.69 12.34
CA PRO A 63 -10.45 -7.70 11.85
C PRO A 63 -9.48 -8.17 12.94
N CYS A 64 -8.61 -9.11 12.60
CA CYS A 64 -7.53 -9.59 13.45
C CYS A 64 -6.18 -9.26 12.80
N ILE A 65 -5.29 -8.56 13.50
CA ILE A 65 -3.96 -8.25 12.97
C ILE A 65 -3.10 -9.51 13.03
N LEU A 66 -2.66 -10.00 11.87
CA LEU A 66 -1.76 -11.14 11.76
C LEU A 66 -0.30 -10.70 11.74
N LYS A 67 0.00 -9.61 11.03
CA LYS A 67 1.37 -9.07 10.91
C LYS A 67 1.38 -7.61 10.49
N ARG A 68 2.46 -6.92 10.85
CA ARG A 68 2.78 -5.55 10.46
C ARG A 68 4.12 -5.48 9.74
N SER A 69 4.24 -4.62 8.74
CA SER A 69 5.52 -4.32 8.09
C SER A 69 6.34 -3.32 8.91
N LEU A 70 7.60 -3.11 8.53
CA LEU A 70 8.30 -1.92 8.97
C LEU A 70 7.66 -0.67 8.33
N PRO A 71 7.65 0.49 9.02
CA PRO A 71 7.24 1.75 8.42
C PRO A 71 8.14 2.13 7.24
N LEU A 72 7.52 2.67 6.19
CA LEU A 72 8.20 3.21 5.02
C LEU A 72 8.00 4.72 4.97
N ALA A 73 9.09 5.46 5.03
CA ALA A 73 9.08 6.92 4.95
C ALA A 73 9.25 7.41 3.51
N PHE A 74 8.61 8.54 3.19
CA PHE A 74 8.92 9.27 1.97
C PHE A 74 10.24 10.03 2.12
N ALA A 75 11.05 10.11 1.06
CA ALA A 75 12.33 10.82 1.10
C ALA A 75 12.20 12.30 1.51
N ASN A 76 11.08 12.94 1.14
CA ASN A 76 10.71 14.27 1.64
C ASN A 76 9.19 14.32 1.88
N PRO A 77 8.70 13.99 3.09
CA PRO A 77 7.27 14.02 3.41
C PRO A 77 6.66 15.42 3.30
N ASN A 78 7.47 16.46 3.48
CA ASN A 78 7.04 17.86 3.47
C ASN A 78 7.13 18.53 2.10
N ASN A 79 7.44 17.79 1.04
CA ASN A 79 7.52 18.38 -0.29
C ASN A 79 6.17 18.98 -0.71
N PRO A 80 6.18 20.01 -1.58
CA PRO A 80 4.96 20.53 -2.16
C PRO A 80 4.22 19.44 -2.97
N LEU A 81 2.92 19.20 -2.73
CA LEU A 81 2.14 18.13 -3.36
C LEU A 81 0.78 18.63 -3.89
N HIS A 82 0.26 17.96 -4.92
CA HIS A 82 -1.14 18.06 -5.39
C HIS A 82 -1.69 19.50 -5.49
N GLY A 83 -1.07 20.34 -6.32
CA GLY A 83 -1.59 21.68 -6.59
C GLY A 83 -2.98 21.62 -7.25
N HIS A 84 -3.91 22.42 -6.75
CA HIS A 84 -5.24 22.57 -7.31
C HIS A 84 -5.39 23.96 -7.93
N ILE A 85 -5.93 24.04 -9.14
CA ILE A 85 -6.19 25.30 -9.84
C ILE A 85 -7.66 25.66 -9.68
N SER A 86 -7.96 26.91 -9.35
CA SER A 86 -9.29 27.48 -9.53
C SER A 86 -9.21 28.85 -10.20
N SER A 87 -10.28 29.27 -10.87
CA SER A 87 -10.45 30.68 -11.20
C SER A 87 -10.57 31.50 -9.92
N THR A 88 -10.07 32.72 -9.94
CA THR A 88 -10.21 33.68 -8.84
C THR A 88 -11.58 34.33 -8.81
N ASP A 89 -12.17 34.52 -9.97
CA ASP A 89 -13.51 35.06 -10.17
C ASP A 89 -14.16 34.46 -11.44
N SER A 90 -15.35 34.94 -11.77
CA SER A 90 -16.09 34.49 -12.96
C SER A 90 -15.68 35.18 -14.26
N THR A 91 -14.74 36.15 -14.23
CA THR A 91 -14.27 36.83 -15.44
C THR A 91 -13.33 35.96 -16.26
N GLY A 92 -12.71 34.95 -15.63
CA GLY A 92 -11.80 34.01 -16.27
C GLY A 92 -10.44 34.61 -16.62
N THR A 93 -10.12 35.81 -16.13
CA THR A 93 -8.84 36.49 -16.44
C THR A 93 -7.72 36.20 -15.45
N SER A 94 -8.02 35.59 -14.30
CA SER A 94 -7.03 35.24 -13.27
C SER A 94 -7.34 33.91 -12.58
N VAL A 95 -6.28 33.13 -12.31
CA VAL A 95 -6.35 31.81 -11.66
C VAL A 95 -5.48 31.77 -10.40
N CYS A 96 -5.95 31.04 -9.39
CA CYS A 96 -5.22 30.75 -8.17
C CYS A 96 -4.71 29.31 -8.18
N MET A 97 -3.43 29.15 -7.83
CA MET A 97 -2.83 27.85 -7.49
C MET A 97 -2.95 27.66 -5.98
N TYR A 98 -3.82 26.75 -5.55
CA TYR A 98 -3.84 26.30 -4.16
C TYR A 98 -2.79 25.23 -3.97
N HIS A 99 -1.88 25.51 -3.05
CA HIS A 99 -0.99 24.52 -2.49
C HIS A 99 -1.55 24.06 -1.14
N PRO A 100 -1.65 22.75 -0.85
CA PRO A 100 -1.95 22.30 0.50
C PRO A 100 -0.81 22.73 1.41
N LEU A 101 -1.04 23.82 2.14
CA LEU A 101 -0.10 24.46 3.06
C LEU A 101 0.50 23.43 4.01
N THR A 102 1.83 23.41 4.10
CA THR A 102 2.55 22.85 5.24
C THR A 102 2.21 23.75 6.43
N ILE A 103 1.30 23.32 7.30
CA ILE A 103 1.09 23.96 8.61
C ILE A 103 2.36 23.66 9.41
N HIS A 104 3.27 24.64 9.47
CA HIS A 104 4.28 24.66 10.52
C HIS A 104 3.56 25.10 11.81
N ILE A 105 3.40 24.17 12.75
CA ILE A 105 2.99 24.44 14.14
C ILE A 105 4.23 24.85 14.91
#